data_AF-A0A3D4X7Y6-F1
#
_entry.id   AF-A0A3D4X7Y6-F1
#
_cell.length_a   1.000
_cell.length_b   1.000
_cell.length_c   1.000
_cell.angle_alpha   90.00
_cell.angle_beta   90.00
_cell.angle_gamma   90.00
#
_symmetry.space_group_name_H-M   'P 1'
#
loop_
_entity.id
_entity.type
_entity.pdbx_description
1 polymer ?
#
loop_
_entity_poly.entity_id
_entity_poly.type
_entity_poly.pdbx_seq_one_letter_code
_entity_poly.pdbx_strand_id
1 'polypeptide(L)'
;KATQGLANYIAREGASAKGVAVAYDSRRMSPEFARETALCLAANGIKAYIFPSLRPTPMLSFALRELGCTAGVVVTASHNPPE
;
A
#
# COMPACT_ATOMS: atom_id res chain seq x y z
N LYS A 1 2.23 -0.47 12.69
CA LYS A 1 3.54 -1.15 12.87
C LYS A 1 4.11 -1.68 11.54
N ALA A 2 3.38 -2.54 10.81
CA ALA A 2 3.84 -3.09 9.54
C ALA A 2 4.24 -2.00 8.52
N THR A 3 3.37 -1.01 8.29
CA THR A 3 3.65 0.09 7.34
C THR A 3 4.87 0.92 7.72
N GLN A 4 5.07 1.22 9.01
CA GLN A 4 6.26 1.93 9.47
C GLN A 4 7.55 1.10 9.24
N GLY A 5 7.47 -0.22 9.44
CA GLY A 5 8.58 -1.12 9.13
C GLY A 5 8.96 -1.09 7.64
N LEU A 6 7.96 -1.11 6.75
CA LEU A 6 8.17 -0.97 5.31
C LEU A 6 8.76 0.40 4.94
N ALA A 7 8.26 1.49 5.54
CA ALA A 7 8.78 2.83 5.31
C ALA A 7 10.26 2.94 5.72
N ASN A 8 10.62 2.42 6.89
CA ASN A 8 12.00 2.39 7.36
C ASN A 8 12.90 1.59 6.43
N TYR A 9 12.42 0.43 5.94
CA TYR A 9 13.17 -0.38 4.97
C TYR A 9 13.40 0.39 3.67
N ILE A 10 12.36 0.96 3.07
CA ILE A 10 12.46 1.76 1.83
C ILE A 10 13.45 2.92 1.99
N ALA A 11 13.40 3.62 3.12
CA ALA A 11 14.31 4.72 3.41
C ALA A 11 15.77 4.25 3.51
N ARG A 12 16.01 3.12 4.18
CA ARG A 12 17.36 2.52 4.29
C ARG A 12 17.92 2.09 2.93
N GLU A 13 17.08 1.59 2.04
CA GLU A 13 17.48 1.21 0.67
C GLU A 13 17.58 2.42 -0.28
N GLY A 14 17.36 3.65 0.19
CA GLY A 14 17.44 4.87 -0.64
C GLY A 14 16.34 4.97 -1.71
N ALA A 15 15.22 4.26 -1.53
CA ALA A 15 14.20 4.10 -2.57
C ALA A 15 12.95 4.99 -2.37
N SER A 16 12.94 5.91 -1.40
CA SER A 16 11.77 6.72 -1.03
C SER A 16 11.17 7.51 -2.19
N ALA A 17 12.00 7.97 -3.14
CA ALA A 17 11.55 8.74 -4.31
C ALA A 17 10.65 7.95 -5.28
N LYS A 18 10.74 6.62 -5.28
CA LYS A 18 9.94 5.76 -6.17
C LYS A 18 8.48 5.64 -5.72
N GLY A 19 8.19 5.87 -4.45
CA GLY A 19 6.83 5.77 -3.90
C GLY A 19 6.30 4.32 -3.79
N VAL A 20 5.07 4.21 -3.29
CA VAL A 20 4.39 2.94 -2.98
C VAL A 20 2.94 3.01 -3.44
N ALA A 21 2.45 1.94 -4.07
CA ALA A 21 1.03 1.81 -4.42
C ALA A 21 0.26 1.02 -3.34
N VAL A 22 -0.98 1.40 -3.08
CA VAL A 22 -1.84 0.84 -2.03
C VAL A 22 -3.20 0.47 -2.62
N ALA A 23 -3.58 -0.81 -2.48
CA ALA A 23 -4.88 -1.34 -2.87
C ALA A 23 -5.57 -2.02 -1.68
N TYR A 24 -6.86 -2.28 -1.80
CA TYR A 24 -7.65 -2.94 -0.76
C TYR A 24 -8.86 -3.70 -1.32
N ASP A 25 -9.31 -4.70 -0.57
CA ASP A 25 -10.50 -5.50 -0.85
C ASP A 25 -11.75 -5.02 -0.08
N SER A 26 -12.86 -5.75 -0.17
CA SER A 26 -14.15 -5.35 0.40
C SER A 26 -14.32 -5.69 1.89
N ARG A 27 -13.24 -6.07 2.59
CA ARG A 27 -13.35 -6.42 4.01
C ARG A 27 -13.61 -5.19 4.88
N ARG A 28 -14.18 -5.45 6.06
CA ARG A 28 -14.40 -4.43 7.08
C ARG A 28 -13.07 -3.76 7.42
N MET A 29 -13.07 -2.43 7.51
CA MET A 29 -11.88 -1.59 7.75
C MET A 29 -10.83 -1.57 6.62
N SER A 30 -11.01 -2.28 5.51
CA SER A 30 -10.03 -2.29 4.41
C SER A 30 -9.76 -0.88 3.83
N PRO A 31 -10.79 -0.05 3.54
CA PRO A 31 -10.57 1.33 3.09
C PRO A 31 -9.82 2.18 4.13
N GLU A 32 -10.18 2.06 5.41
CA GLU A 32 -9.60 2.79 6.52
C GLU A 32 -8.13 2.42 6.70
N PHE A 33 -7.80 1.12 6.73
CA PHE A 33 -6.42 0.65 6.85
C PHE A 33 -5.57 0.98 5.62
N ALA A 34 -6.16 1.02 4.42
CA ALA A 34 -5.46 1.49 3.23
C ALA A 34 -5.12 2.99 3.32
N ARG A 35 -6.06 3.79 3.83
CA ARG A 35 -5.84 5.23 4.08
C ARG A 35 -4.78 5.45 5.14
N GLU A 36 -4.84 4.76 6.28
CA GLU A 36 -3.83 4.85 7.34
C GLU A 36 -2.45 4.39 6.84
N THR A 37 -2.41 3.38 5.97
CA THR A 37 -1.17 2.97 5.30
C THR A 37 -0.59 4.10 4.45
N ALA A 38 -1.41 4.73 3.61
CA ALA A 38 -0.97 5.84 2.76
C ALA A 38 -0.50 7.05 3.59
N LEU A 39 -1.20 7.39 4.68
CA LEU A 39 -0.82 8.48 5.58
C LEU A 39 0.51 8.18 6.30
N CYS A 40 0.71 6.96 6.79
CA CYS A 40 1.96 6.55 7.43
C CYS A 40 3.14 6.66 6.44
N LEU A 41 2.97 6.21 5.19
CA LEU A 41 4.00 6.37 4.14
C LEU A 41 4.28 7.85 3.85
N ALA A 42 3.23 8.66 3.69
CA ALA A 42 3.35 10.09 3.42
C ALA A 42 4.06 10.85 4.56
N ALA A 43 3.76 10.50 5.82
CA ALA A 43 4.43 11.06 6.99
C ALA A 43 5.94 10.73 7.03
N ASN A 44 6.37 9.67 6.35
CA ASN A 44 7.78 9.29 6.19
C ASN A 44 8.40 9.86 4.89
N GLY A 45 7.73 10.78 4.20
CA GLY A 45 8.21 11.39 2.95
C GLY A 45 8.16 10.45 1.73
N ILE A 46 7.40 9.36 1.80
CA ILE A 46 7.24 8.41 0.70
C ILE A 46 5.90 8.68 0.01
N LYS A 47 5.92 8.97 -1.30
CA LYS A 47 4.70 9.19 -2.08
C LYS A 47 3.86 7.91 -2.11
N ALA A 48 2.62 7.99 -1.61
CA ALA A 48 1.67 6.89 -1.66
C ALA A 48 0.60 7.11 -2.74
N TYR A 49 0.42 6.12 -3.62
CA TYR A 49 -0.67 6.07 -4.60
C TYR A 49 -1.74 5.13 -4.08
N ILE A 50 -2.91 5.65 -3.72
CA ILE A 50 -4.03 4.84 -3.21
C ILE A 50 -5.13 4.75 -4.26
N PHE A 51 -5.69 3.55 -4.47
CA PHE A 51 -6.85 3.39 -5.33
C PHE A 51 -8.11 4.02 -4.69
N PRO A 52 -8.96 4.73 -5.45
CA PRO A 52 -10.15 5.40 -4.92
C PRO A 52 -11.27 4.43 -4.53
N SER A 53 -11.17 3.16 -4.96
CA SER A 53 -12.18 2.12 -4.75
C SER A 53 -11.51 0.75 -4.69
N LEU A 54 -12.31 -0.28 -4.41
CA LEU A 54 -11.92 -1.69 -4.44
C LEU A 54 -11.14 -2.06 -5.71
N ARG A 55 -10.01 -2.76 -5.54
CA ARG A 55 -9.20 -3.28 -6.65
C ARG A 55 -8.61 -4.65 -6.32
N PRO A 56 -8.58 -5.58 -7.28
CA PRO A 56 -7.99 -6.90 -7.08
C PRO A 56 -6.46 -6.81 -7.07
N THR A 57 -5.78 -7.74 -6.41
CA THR A 57 -4.32 -7.81 -6.30
C THR A 57 -3.56 -7.68 -7.64
N PRO A 58 -3.99 -8.28 -8.76
CA PRO A 58 -3.30 -8.12 -10.04
C PRO A 58 -3.25 -6.66 -10.54
N MET A 59 -4.24 -5.84 -10.18
CA MET A 59 -4.26 -4.43 -10.55
C MET A 59 -3.18 -3.63 -9.78
N LEU A 60 -2.92 -4.00 -8.53
CA LEU A 60 -1.79 -3.46 -7.78
C LEU A 60 -0.46 -3.84 -8.44
N SER A 61 -0.28 -5.12 -8.81
CA SER A 61 0.94 -5.60 -9.50
C SER A 61 1.17 -4.92 -10.85
N PHE A 62 0.10 -4.55 -11.55
CA PHE A 62 0.20 -3.72 -12.74
C PHE A 62 0.64 -2.30 -12.40
N ALA A 63 -0.04 -1.65 -11.45
CA ALA A 63 0.24 -0.26 -11.07
C ALA A 63 1.66 -0.04 -10.56
N LEU A 64 2.27 -1.03 -9.89
CA LEU A 64 3.68 -0.91 -9.43
C LEU A 64 4.63 -0.61 -10.58
N ARG A 65 4.48 -1.35 -11.69
CA ARG A 65 5.34 -1.22 -12.87
C ARG A 65 5.01 0.06 -13.62
N GLU A 66 3.73 0.35 -13.78
CA GLU A 66 3.24 1.55 -14.48
C GLU A 66 3.68 2.85 -13.78
N LEU A 67 3.63 2.88 -12.45
CA LEU A 67 3.97 4.06 -11.65
C LEU A 67 5.44 4.10 -11.21
N GLY A 68 6.24 3.09 -11.55
CA GLY A 68 7.63 2.98 -11.12
C GLY A 68 7.82 2.86 -9.59
N CYS A 69 6.81 2.33 -8.89
CA CYS A 69 6.82 2.20 -7.43
C CYS A 69 7.84 1.15 -6.95
N THR A 70 8.44 1.40 -5.79
CA THR A 70 9.39 0.44 -5.18
C THR A 70 8.70 -0.70 -4.44
N ALA A 71 7.44 -0.51 -4.04
CA ALA A 71 6.68 -1.51 -3.31
C ALA A 71 5.17 -1.34 -3.53
N GLY A 72 4.41 -2.37 -3.13
CA GLY A 72 2.96 -2.40 -3.12
C GLY A 72 2.44 -2.91 -1.79
N VAL A 73 1.35 -2.32 -1.30
CA VAL A 73 0.60 -2.82 -0.14
C VAL A 73 -0.81 -3.17 -0.58
N VAL A 74 -1.26 -4.39 -0.31
CA VAL A 74 -2.65 -4.79 -0.47
C VAL A 74 -3.24 -5.08 0.91
N VAL A 75 -4.29 -4.35 1.27
CA VAL A 75 -5.08 -4.64 2.47
C VAL A 75 -6.11 -5.69 2.10
N THR A 76 -5.84 -6.94 2.50
CA THR A 76 -6.70 -8.09 2.22
C THR A 76 -6.38 -9.23 3.18
N ALA A 77 -7.35 -10.09 3.42
CA ALA A 77 -7.12 -11.42 3.96
C ALA A 77 -7.54 -12.51 2.96
N SER A 78 -7.50 -12.22 1.65
CA SER A 78 -7.77 -13.15 0.55
C SER A 78 -9.10 -13.88 0.71
N HIS A 79 -9.08 -15.18 1.01
CA HIS A 79 -10.24 -16.05 1.15
C HIS A 79 -10.64 -16.27 2.62
N ASN A 80 -9.96 -15.66 3.58
CA ASN A 80 -10.20 -15.87 4.99
C ASN A 80 -11.61 -15.35 5.38
N PRO A 81 -12.24 -15.91 6.42
CA PRO A 81 -13.50 -15.36 6.92
C PRO A 81 -13.34 -13.94 7.53
N PRO A 82 -14.45 -13.23 7.84
CA PRO A 82 -14.45 -11.85 8.36
C PRO A 82 -14.32 -11.73 9.89
N GLU A 83 -14.16 -12.85 10.59
CA GLU A 83 -14.10 -12.98 12.06
C GLU A 83 -12.88 -12.36 12.74
#